data_AF-A0A0K0FFD4-F1
#
_entry.id   AF-A0A0K0FFD4-F1
#
_cell.length_a   1.000
_cell.length_b   1.000
_cell.length_c   1.000
_cell.angle_alpha   90.00
_cell.angle_beta   90.00
_cell.angle_gamma   90.00
#
_symmetry.space_group_name_H-M   'P 1'
#
loop_
_entity.id
_entity.type
_entity.pdbx_description
1 polymer ?
#
loop_
_entity_poly.entity_id
_entity_poly.type
_entity_poly.pdbx_seq_one_letter_code
_entity_poly.pdbx_strand_id
1 'polypeptide(L)'
;MANPFDDDDDDVPKSYSKVGKKTGEADIDYYEREIEKYMQQSLDSTQRSRAHLENSEQLAIKTAQDLLEQREKLEKTEQNLDKIQHTTSLTQRNLNSLKSVFGGFFKNKFSKKPVEPTPTVTPSTTSDKLSSCLANESKAFSTNYNLQPSQPTLTQNSRDTIKGTRWEEMNNEIESNLDCMSDNLSRLKQLGTALSEEVDDQNKLLDRIQVKADRNDAVVRHQDTQMKKLLGYKTVNKPEDTAAFAVKKK
;
A
#
# COMPACT_ATOMS: atom_id res chain seq x y z
N MET A 1 33.21 -17.79 -0.30
CA MET A 1 32.20 -17.18 0.60
C MET A 1 31.87 -18.23 1.62
N ALA A 2 32.35 -18.07 2.85
CA ALA A 2 32.03 -18.99 3.95
C ALA A 2 30.59 -18.72 4.41
N ASN A 3 29.85 -19.80 4.67
CA ASN A 3 28.48 -19.79 5.14
C ASN A 3 28.47 -19.34 6.62
N PRO A 4 27.83 -18.23 7.00
CA PRO A 4 27.88 -17.66 8.35
C PRO A 4 27.01 -18.42 9.38
N PHE A 5 26.59 -19.64 9.06
CA PHE A 5 25.77 -20.52 9.90
C PHE A 5 26.39 -21.92 10.10
N ASP A 6 27.60 -22.15 9.57
CA ASP A 6 28.34 -23.43 9.69
C ASP A 6 29.43 -23.38 10.77
N ASP A 7 29.29 -22.50 11.78
CA ASP A 7 30.02 -22.73 13.03
C ASP A 7 29.26 -23.82 13.80
N ASP A 8 29.69 -25.06 13.53
CA ASP A 8 29.41 -26.27 14.31
C ASP A 8 29.81 -26.06 15.78
N ASP A 9 28.99 -25.33 16.53
CA ASP A 9 28.92 -25.48 17.97
C ASP A 9 27.91 -26.60 18.25
N ASP A 10 28.46 -27.80 18.47
CA ASP A 10 27.80 -28.98 19.05
C ASP A 10 27.23 -28.64 20.45
N ASP A 11 26.19 -27.81 20.52
CA ASP A 11 25.45 -27.54 21.75
C ASP A 11 24.38 -28.63 21.94
N VAL A 12 24.88 -29.84 22.13
CA VAL A 12 24.07 -31.00 22.47
C VAL A 12 23.54 -30.78 23.90
N PRO A 13 22.21 -30.77 24.14
CA PRO A 13 21.68 -30.60 25.48
C PRO A 13 22.12 -31.77 26.35
N LYS A 14 23.04 -31.51 27.30
CA LYS A 14 23.50 -32.50 28.28
C LYS A 14 22.32 -32.96 29.13
N SER A 15 21.87 -34.18 28.89
CA SER A 15 20.81 -34.84 29.66
C SER A 15 21.20 -34.97 31.14
N TYR A 16 20.39 -34.34 32.01
CA TYR A 16 20.59 -34.26 33.45
C TYR A 16 20.09 -35.52 34.15
N SER A 17 20.97 -36.49 34.39
CA SER A 17 20.65 -37.63 35.25
C SER A 17 21.83 -38.08 36.11
N LYS A 18 22.51 -37.15 36.79
CA LYS A 18 23.30 -37.46 37.99
C LYS A 18 23.84 -36.19 38.65
N VAL A 19 23.11 -35.66 39.63
CA VAL A 19 23.68 -34.68 40.57
C VAL A 19 24.27 -35.45 41.75
N GLY A 20 25.60 -35.50 41.80
CA GLY A 20 26.37 -36.02 42.92
C GLY A 20 26.40 -35.00 44.07
N LYS A 21 25.93 -35.42 45.23
CA LYS A 21 25.97 -34.69 46.51
C LYS A 21 27.44 -34.39 46.90
N LYS A 22 28.01 -33.22 46.59
CA LYS A 22 29.11 -32.58 47.36
C LYS A 22 29.59 -31.19 46.90
N THR A 23 29.11 -30.64 45.79
CA THR A 23 29.46 -29.28 45.28
C THR A 23 28.21 -28.43 45.01
N GLY A 24 27.23 -28.45 45.90
CA GLY A 24 25.87 -27.97 45.60
C GLY A 24 25.68 -26.46 45.52
N GLU A 25 26.20 -25.68 46.47
CA GLU A 25 25.75 -24.28 46.64
C GLU A 25 26.32 -23.31 45.61
N ALA A 26 27.63 -23.36 45.33
CA ALA A 26 28.26 -22.46 44.35
C ALA A 26 27.77 -22.71 42.91
N ASP A 27 27.45 -23.96 42.58
CA ASP A 27 26.87 -24.31 41.28
C ASP A 27 25.42 -23.81 41.19
N ILE A 28 24.63 -23.93 42.26
CA ILE A 28 23.24 -23.41 42.30
C ILE A 28 23.21 -21.90 42.12
N ASP A 29 24.01 -21.13 42.87
CA ASP A 29 24.06 -19.66 42.77
C ASP A 29 24.46 -19.20 41.35
N TYR A 30 25.35 -19.93 40.69
CA TYR A 30 25.75 -19.67 39.32
C TYR A 30 24.56 -19.85 38.35
N TYR A 31 23.81 -20.95 38.47
CA TYR A 31 22.65 -21.21 37.61
C TYR A 31 21.50 -20.23 37.86
N GLU A 32 21.24 -19.84 39.11
CA GLU A 32 20.20 -18.85 39.43
C GLU A 32 20.47 -17.49 38.77
N ARG A 33 21.73 -17.05 38.79
CA ARG A 33 22.16 -15.81 38.13
C ARG A 33 22.02 -15.88 36.63
N GLU A 34 22.36 -17.02 36.02
CA GLU A 34 22.27 -17.18 34.58
C GLU A 34 20.80 -17.22 34.11
N ILE A 35 19.90 -17.89 34.85
CA ILE A 35 18.46 -17.87 34.57
C ILE A 35 17.90 -16.45 34.62
N GLU A 36 18.23 -15.69 35.68
CA GLU A 36 17.78 -14.30 35.80
C GLU A 36 18.28 -13.44 34.65
N LYS A 37 19.55 -13.59 34.26
CA LYS A 37 20.12 -12.86 33.14
C LYS A 37 19.36 -13.12 31.85
N TYR A 38 19.04 -14.37 31.53
CA TYR A 38 18.27 -14.71 30.32
C TYR A 38 16.84 -14.20 30.36
N MET A 39 16.19 -14.27 31.52
CA MET A 39 14.83 -13.76 31.68
C MET A 39 14.78 -12.24 31.57
N GLN A 40 15.74 -11.53 32.17
CA GLN A 40 15.85 -10.07 32.05
C GLN A 40 16.11 -9.64 30.60
N GLN A 41 16.98 -10.37 29.90
CA GLN A 41 17.24 -10.15 28.47
C GLN A 41 15.99 -10.40 27.63
N SER A 42 15.20 -11.44 27.96
CA SER A 42 13.94 -11.75 27.28
C SER A 42 12.90 -10.67 27.51
N LEU A 43 12.78 -10.16 28.74
CA LEU A 43 11.88 -9.05 29.07
C LEU A 43 12.24 -7.78 28.28
N ASP A 44 13.50 -7.36 28.30
CA ASP A 44 13.98 -6.21 27.53
C ASP A 44 13.79 -6.39 26.03
N SER A 45 14.03 -7.60 25.51
CA SER A 45 13.79 -7.94 24.11
C SER A 45 12.32 -7.84 23.71
N THR A 46 11.40 -8.38 24.53
CA THR A 46 9.95 -8.28 24.28
C THR A 46 9.46 -6.84 24.38
N GLN A 47 9.99 -6.05 25.32
CA GLN A 47 9.64 -4.64 25.46
C GLN A 47 10.08 -3.82 24.23
N ARG A 48 11.33 -4.01 23.75
CA ARG A 48 11.79 -3.39 22.51
C ARG A 48 10.94 -3.80 21.31
N SER A 49 10.65 -5.09 21.20
CA SER A 49 9.86 -5.63 20.08
C SER A 49 8.46 -5.03 20.06
N ARG A 50 7.81 -4.90 21.22
CA ARG A 50 6.51 -4.24 21.35
C ARG A 50 6.57 -2.79 20.88
N ALA A 51 7.57 -2.03 21.32
CA ALA A 51 7.76 -0.65 20.87
C ALA A 51 7.97 -0.56 19.34
N HIS A 52 8.72 -1.48 18.74
CA HIS A 52 8.89 -1.54 17.29
C HIS A 52 7.58 -1.87 16.55
N LEU A 53 6.75 -2.77 17.10
CA LEU A 53 5.45 -3.11 16.51
C LEU A 53 4.47 -1.93 16.58
N GLU A 54 4.41 -1.24 17.72
CA GLU A 54 3.57 -0.04 17.89
C GLU A 54 3.97 1.06 16.88
N ASN A 55 5.28 1.31 16.73
CA ASN A 55 5.78 2.26 15.72
C ASN A 55 5.44 1.83 14.29
N SER A 56 5.54 0.52 14.00
CA SER A 56 5.21 -0.03 12.68
C SER A 56 3.72 0.12 12.37
N GLU A 57 2.86 -0.07 13.37
CA GLU A 57 1.42 0.08 13.25
C GLU A 57 1.03 1.52 12.95
N GLN A 58 1.58 2.49 13.70
CA GLN A 58 1.35 3.91 13.42
C GLN A 58 1.80 4.30 12.01
N LEU A 59 2.95 3.80 11.56
CA LEU A 59 3.43 4.04 10.20
C LEU A 59 2.49 3.41 9.15
N ALA A 60 2.01 2.19 9.39
CA ALA A 60 1.06 1.51 8.50
C ALA A 60 -0.29 2.25 8.43
N ILE A 61 -0.79 2.75 9.56
CA ILE A 61 -1.99 3.58 9.64
C ILE A 61 -1.84 4.85 8.81
N LYS A 62 -0.72 5.58 8.99
CA LYS A 62 -0.45 6.78 8.20
C LYS A 62 -0.38 6.46 6.70
N THR A 63 0.29 5.36 6.35
CA THR A 63 0.39 4.90 4.97
C THR A 63 -1.00 4.57 4.39
N ALA A 64 -1.87 3.94 5.18
CA ALA A 64 -3.25 3.65 4.77
C ALA A 64 -4.04 4.93 4.48
N GLN A 65 -3.92 5.94 5.35
CA GLN A 65 -4.55 7.25 5.14
C GLN A 65 -4.05 7.92 3.86
N ASP A 66 -2.74 7.91 3.63
CA ASP A 66 -2.14 8.48 2.42
C ASP A 66 -2.63 7.76 1.15
N LEU A 67 -2.77 6.43 1.18
CA LEU A 67 -3.32 5.66 0.06
C LEU A 67 -4.79 5.99 -0.20
N LEU A 68 -5.61 6.15 0.83
CA LEU A 68 -7.01 6.54 0.66
C LEU A 68 -7.13 7.94 0.02
N GLU A 69 -6.32 8.91 0.46
CA GLU A 69 -6.29 10.25 -0.14
C GLU A 69 -5.81 10.21 -1.60
N GLN A 70 -4.76 9.41 -1.88
CA GLN A 70 -4.27 9.21 -3.25
C GLN A 70 -5.35 8.61 -4.15
N ARG A 71 -6.09 7.61 -3.66
CA ARG A 71 -7.20 7.00 -4.38
C ARG A 71 -8.25 8.03 -4.79
N GLU A 72 -8.69 8.88 -3.86
CA GLU A 72 -9.68 9.94 -4.16
C GLU A 72 -9.20 10.86 -5.30
N LYS A 73 -7.91 11.24 -5.27
CA LYS A 73 -7.30 12.06 -6.33
C LYS A 73 -7.29 11.35 -7.67
N LEU A 74 -6.99 10.05 -7.70
CA LEU A 74 -7.01 9.24 -8.92
C LEU A 74 -8.43 9.11 -9.47
N GLU A 75 -9.42 8.82 -8.63
CA GLU A 75 -10.82 8.71 -9.04
C GLU A 75 -11.35 10.04 -9.61
N LYS A 76 -11.01 11.17 -8.97
CA LYS A 76 -11.34 12.50 -9.48
C LYS A 76 -10.66 12.77 -10.83
N THR A 77 -9.42 12.30 -11.01
CA THR A 77 -8.69 12.41 -12.27
C THR A 77 -9.38 11.60 -13.36
N GLU A 78 -9.77 10.36 -13.09
CA GLU A 78 -10.51 9.52 -14.02
C GLU A 78 -11.84 10.19 -14.44
N GLN A 79 -12.62 10.69 -13.48
CA GLN A 79 -13.87 11.41 -13.76
C GLN A 79 -13.65 12.66 -14.62
N ASN A 80 -12.58 13.41 -14.38
CA ASN A 80 -12.25 14.58 -15.18
C ASN A 80 -11.87 14.20 -16.62
N LEU A 81 -11.15 13.10 -16.82
CA LEU A 81 -10.87 12.58 -18.16
C LEU A 81 -12.16 12.16 -18.87
N ASP A 82 -13.11 11.54 -18.18
CA ASP A 82 -14.40 11.19 -18.77
C ASP A 82 -15.20 12.45 -19.18
N LYS A 83 -15.18 13.51 -18.35
CA LYS A 83 -15.79 14.81 -18.69
C LYS A 83 -15.14 15.46 -19.91
N ILE A 84 -13.81 15.39 -20.01
CA ILE A 84 -13.06 15.90 -21.17
C ILE A 84 -13.49 15.14 -22.41
N GLN A 85 -13.56 13.80 -22.36
CA GLN A 85 -14.00 12.99 -23.49
C GLN A 85 -15.42 13.37 -23.95
N HIS A 86 -16.34 13.57 -23.01
CA HIS A 86 -17.71 14.00 -23.32
C HIS A 86 -17.73 15.38 -23.97
N THR A 87 -17.02 16.34 -23.38
CA THR A 87 -16.93 17.72 -23.88
C THR A 87 -16.34 17.76 -25.28
N THR A 88 -15.24 17.04 -25.49
CA THR A 88 -14.57 16.86 -26.77
C THR A 88 -15.51 16.25 -27.81
N SER A 89 -16.34 15.28 -27.43
CA SER A 89 -17.34 14.68 -28.34
C SER A 89 -18.42 15.68 -28.77
N LEU A 90 -18.84 16.57 -27.87
CA LEU A 90 -19.76 17.67 -28.18
C LEU A 90 -19.08 18.72 -29.08
N THR A 91 -17.84 19.10 -28.75
CA THR A 91 -17.02 20.02 -29.54
C THR A 91 -16.86 19.52 -30.97
N GLN A 92 -16.59 18.23 -31.18
CA GLN A 92 -16.47 17.68 -32.53
C GLN A 92 -17.75 17.86 -33.36
N ARG A 93 -18.92 17.63 -32.74
CA ARG A 93 -20.21 17.84 -33.42
C ARG A 93 -20.41 19.29 -33.81
N ASN A 94 -20.03 20.23 -32.94
CA ASN A 94 -20.10 21.66 -33.21
C ASN A 94 -19.09 22.11 -34.28
N LEU A 95 -17.85 21.60 -34.27
CA LEU A 95 -16.86 21.89 -35.31
C LEU A 95 -17.33 21.37 -36.67
N ASN A 96 -17.93 20.17 -36.71
CA ASN A 96 -18.51 19.61 -37.93
C ASN A 96 -19.68 20.45 -38.46
N SER A 97 -20.52 21.02 -37.59
CA SER A 97 -21.62 21.89 -38.02
C SER A 97 -21.12 23.25 -38.52
N LEU A 98 -20.09 23.83 -37.90
CA LEU A 98 -19.47 25.09 -38.34
C LEU A 98 -18.80 24.98 -39.71
N LYS A 99 -18.13 23.86 -40.01
CA LYS A 99 -17.57 23.59 -41.35
C LYS A 99 -18.66 23.67 -42.44
N SER A 100 -19.87 23.19 -42.14
CA SER A 100 -20.99 23.19 -43.10
C SER A 100 -21.59 24.58 -43.36
N VAL A 101 -21.43 25.55 -42.45
CA VAL A 101 -22.00 26.91 -42.62
C VAL A 101 -21.18 27.77 -43.59
N PHE A 102 -19.87 27.54 -43.69
CA PHE A 102 -18.99 28.30 -44.60
C PHE A 102 -18.96 27.77 -46.05
N GLY A 103 -19.64 26.65 -46.34
CA GLY A 103 -19.63 25.97 -47.64
C GLY A 103 -20.94 26.01 -48.44
N GLY A 104 -22.03 26.57 -47.90
CA GLY A 104 -23.28 26.78 -48.63
C GLY A 104 -24.51 26.02 -48.08
N PHE A 105 -25.63 26.74 -48.03
CA PHE A 105 -27.01 26.28 -47.84
C PHE A 105 -27.43 25.76 -46.46
N PHE A 106 -27.91 26.69 -45.62
CA PHE A 106 -28.77 26.42 -44.46
C PHE A 106 -30.04 25.67 -44.87
N LYS A 107 -30.11 24.34 -44.66
CA LYS A 107 -31.37 23.59 -44.49
C LYS A 107 -31.11 22.17 -43.96
N ASN A 108 -30.87 22.05 -42.65
CA ASN A 108 -31.32 20.86 -41.93
C ASN A 108 -31.56 21.19 -40.44
N LYS A 109 -32.76 21.70 -40.17
CA LYS A 109 -33.35 21.74 -38.84
C LYS A 109 -33.67 20.30 -38.43
N PHE A 110 -33.51 19.99 -37.14
CA PHE A 110 -33.84 18.71 -36.47
C PHE A 110 -32.79 17.60 -36.55
N SER A 111 -32.02 17.43 -35.47
CA SER A 111 -31.74 16.09 -34.99
C SER A 111 -31.69 16.07 -33.47
N LYS A 112 -32.35 15.06 -32.92
CA LYS A 112 -32.77 14.88 -31.52
C LYS A 112 -31.58 14.90 -30.54
N LYS A 113 -31.81 15.41 -29.33
CA LYS A 113 -30.88 15.30 -28.20
C LYS A 113 -30.58 13.81 -27.93
N PRO A 114 -29.33 13.35 -27.94
CA PRO A 114 -29.00 12.01 -27.46
C PRO A 114 -29.08 11.99 -25.93
N VAL A 115 -29.61 10.88 -25.41
CA VAL A 115 -29.65 10.52 -24.00
C VAL A 115 -28.23 10.55 -23.41
N GLU A 116 -28.09 11.22 -22.27
CA GLU A 116 -26.87 11.24 -21.47
C GLU A 116 -26.58 9.82 -20.95
N PRO A 117 -25.42 9.21 -21.27
CA PRO A 117 -24.99 8.01 -20.57
C PRO A 117 -24.55 8.41 -19.16
N THR A 118 -25.26 7.91 -18.16
CA THR A 118 -24.90 8.04 -16.75
C THR A 118 -23.54 7.38 -16.51
N PRO A 119 -22.55 8.09 -15.92
CA PRO A 119 -21.27 7.48 -15.59
C PRO A 119 -21.51 6.39 -14.55
N THR A 120 -21.26 5.14 -14.94
CA THR A 120 -21.27 4.01 -14.01
C THR A 120 -19.94 4.06 -13.26
N VAL A 121 -19.91 4.86 -12.18
CA VAL A 121 -18.81 4.81 -11.23
C VAL A 121 -19.01 3.50 -10.48
N THR A 122 -18.23 2.47 -10.80
CA THR A 122 -18.14 1.28 -9.95
C THR A 122 -17.47 1.71 -8.65
N PRO A 123 -18.18 1.75 -7.51
CA PRO A 123 -17.54 2.03 -6.22
C PRO A 123 -16.56 0.90 -5.97
N SER A 124 -15.32 1.27 -5.66
CA SER A 124 -14.26 0.29 -5.52
C SER A 124 -14.25 -0.27 -4.10
N THR A 125 -14.63 -1.53 -3.99
CA THR A 125 -14.84 -2.27 -2.74
C THR A 125 -13.59 -2.42 -1.87
N THR A 126 -12.41 -2.10 -2.39
CA THR A 126 -11.13 -2.20 -1.67
C THR A 126 -10.84 -1.01 -0.76
N SER A 127 -11.32 0.19 -1.12
CA SER A 127 -11.21 1.37 -0.24
C SER A 127 -12.00 1.20 1.05
N ASP A 128 -13.15 0.53 0.97
CA ASP A 128 -14.00 0.20 2.12
C ASP A 128 -13.29 -0.80 3.06
N LYS A 129 -12.58 -1.78 2.49
CA LYS A 129 -11.79 -2.73 3.30
C LYS A 129 -10.68 -2.02 4.06
N LEU A 130 -9.88 -1.19 3.39
CA LEU A 130 -8.80 -0.45 4.05
C LEU A 130 -9.34 0.51 5.12
N SER A 131 -10.42 1.22 4.81
CA SER A 131 -11.12 2.10 5.76
C SER A 131 -11.68 1.32 6.95
N SER A 132 -12.21 0.12 6.72
CA SER A 132 -12.73 -0.75 7.79
C SER A 132 -11.62 -1.32 8.68
N CYS A 133 -10.47 -1.68 8.12
CA CYS A 133 -9.29 -2.09 8.89
C CYS A 133 -8.80 -0.96 9.79
N LEU A 134 -8.82 0.28 9.29
CA LEU A 134 -8.46 1.46 10.07
C LEU A 134 -9.50 1.79 11.16
N ALA A 135 -10.79 1.66 10.87
CA ALA A 135 -11.86 1.94 11.84
C ALA A 135 -11.96 0.92 12.98
N ASN A 136 -11.58 -0.34 12.72
CA ASN A 136 -11.65 -1.43 13.70
C ASN A 136 -10.57 -1.37 14.80
N GLU A 137 -9.67 -0.39 14.78
CA GLU A 137 -8.67 -0.14 15.83
C GLU A 137 -9.32 0.12 17.21
N SER A 138 -10.54 0.67 17.23
CA SER A 138 -11.20 1.17 18.45
C SER A 138 -11.99 0.14 19.25
N LYS A 139 -12.25 -1.05 18.69
CA LYS A 139 -13.01 -2.10 19.37
C LYS A 139 -12.05 -3.25 19.64
N ALA A 140 -11.70 -3.45 20.91
CA ALA A 140 -11.04 -4.65 21.40
C ALA A 140 -11.49 -5.84 20.55
N PHE A 141 -10.56 -6.40 19.79
CA PHE A 141 -10.82 -7.34 18.71
C PHE A 141 -11.29 -8.67 19.30
N SER A 142 -12.54 -8.72 19.74
CA SER A 142 -13.30 -9.92 20.01
C SER A 142 -13.90 -10.41 18.70
N THR A 143 -13.08 -10.60 17.67
CA THR A 143 -13.51 -11.22 16.42
C THR A 143 -12.95 -12.62 16.38
N ASN A 144 -13.85 -13.59 16.26
CA ASN A 144 -13.67 -15.05 16.15
C ASN A 144 -12.68 -15.46 15.04
N TYR A 145 -11.41 -15.16 15.21
CA TYR A 145 -10.34 -15.88 14.57
C TYR A 145 -9.94 -17.01 15.51
N ASN A 146 -9.72 -18.21 14.97
CA ASN A 146 -8.97 -19.26 15.64
C ASN A 146 -7.52 -18.77 15.84
N LEU A 147 -7.31 -17.75 16.67
CA LEU A 147 -6.02 -17.54 17.30
C LEU A 147 -5.89 -18.73 18.22
N GLN A 148 -5.04 -19.66 17.80
CA GLN A 148 -4.59 -20.74 18.67
C GLN A 148 -4.11 -20.07 19.95
N PRO A 149 -4.62 -20.47 21.13
CA PRO A 149 -4.23 -19.85 22.38
C PRO A 149 -2.71 -19.84 22.45
N SER A 150 -2.16 -18.65 22.73
CA SER A 150 -0.73 -18.44 22.89
C SER A 150 -0.17 -19.59 23.73
N GLN A 151 0.73 -20.35 23.14
CA GLN A 151 1.30 -21.50 23.84
C GLN A 151 2.19 -20.95 24.94
N PRO A 152 2.12 -21.51 26.16
CA PRO A 152 3.04 -21.16 27.23
C PRO A 152 4.48 -21.19 26.72
N THR A 153 5.24 -20.14 27.00
CA THR A 153 6.67 -20.07 26.65
C THR A 153 7.45 -21.17 27.36
N LEU A 154 7.00 -21.53 28.56
CA LEU A 154 7.59 -22.55 29.42
C LEU A 154 6.70 -23.79 29.51
N THR A 155 7.34 -24.96 29.61
CA THR A 155 6.66 -26.22 29.94
C THR A 155 6.03 -26.17 31.33
N GLN A 156 5.04 -27.04 31.59
CA GLN A 156 4.38 -27.11 32.90
C GLN A 156 5.38 -27.35 34.04
N ASN A 157 6.35 -28.25 33.85
CA ASN A 157 7.37 -28.54 34.86
C ASN A 157 8.25 -27.32 35.20
N SER A 158 8.62 -26.53 34.18
CA SER A 158 9.38 -25.29 34.39
C SER A 158 8.54 -24.23 35.11
N ARG A 159 7.25 -24.09 34.77
CA ARG A 159 6.34 -23.18 35.47
C ARG A 159 6.18 -23.54 36.95
N ASP A 160 6.02 -24.83 37.25
CA ASP A 160 5.89 -25.30 38.64
C ASP A 160 7.18 -25.08 39.44
N THR A 161 8.34 -25.10 38.78
CA THR A 161 9.65 -24.83 39.41
C THR A 161 9.88 -23.35 39.72
N ILE A 162 9.37 -22.45 38.88
CA ILE A 162 9.50 -21.00 39.09
C ILE A 162 8.37 -20.42 39.96
N LYS A 163 7.31 -21.19 40.21
CA LYS A 163 6.14 -20.74 40.96
C LYS A 163 6.50 -20.26 42.36
N GLY A 164 6.00 -19.09 42.76
CA GLY A 164 6.30 -18.45 44.04
C GLY A 164 7.67 -17.80 44.12
N THR A 165 8.42 -17.74 43.02
CA THR A 165 9.70 -17.03 42.91
C THR A 165 9.55 -15.75 42.09
N ARG A 166 10.55 -14.84 42.17
CA ARG A 166 10.58 -13.63 41.31
C ARG A 166 10.55 -13.96 39.80
N TRP A 167 10.96 -15.18 39.41
CA TRP A 167 10.98 -15.60 38.01
C TRP A 167 9.57 -15.85 37.47
N GLU A 168 8.59 -16.17 38.32
CA GLU A 168 7.19 -16.29 37.90
C GLU A 168 6.64 -14.94 37.42
N GLU A 169 6.88 -13.86 38.16
CA GLU A 169 6.44 -12.51 37.78
C GLU A 169 7.06 -12.08 36.45
N MET A 170 8.38 -12.25 36.30
CA MET A 170 9.09 -11.93 35.07
C MET A 170 8.64 -12.80 33.89
N ASN A 171 8.35 -14.09 34.10
CA ASN A 171 7.79 -14.96 33.06
C ASN A 171 6.39 -14.49 32.64
N ASN A 172 5.54 -14.15 33.60
CA ASN A 172 4.18 -13.67 33.32
C ASN A 172 4.20 -12.35 32.53
N GLU A 173 5.15 -11.45 32.83
CA GLU A 173 5.36 -10.23 32.03
C GLU A 173 5.81 -10.54 30.60
N ILE A 174 6.75 -11.48 30.42
CA ILE A 174 7.20 -11.92 29.10
C ILE A 174 6.02 -12.49 28.30
N GLU A 175 5.22 -13.38 28.90
CA GLU A 175 4.05 -13.97 28.25
C GLU A 175 3.02 -12.91 27.87
N SER A 176 2.71 -11.98 28.78
CA SER A 176 1.82 -10.84 28.51
C SER A 176 2.31 -9.97 27.35
N ASN A 177 3.63 -9.68 27.31
CA ASN A 177 4.22 -8.94 26.20
C ASN A 177 4.12 -9.70 24.89
N LEU A 178 4.37 -11.02 24.88
CA LEU A 178 4.28 -11.86 23.69
C LEU A 178 2.84 -11.95 23.16
N ASP A 179 1.85 -12.02 24.04
CA ASP A 179 0.43 -11.99 23.66
C ASP A 179 0.09 -10.66 22.98
N CYS A 180 0.50 -9.53 23.58
CA CYS A 180 0.32 -8.21 22.99
C CYS A 180 1.05 -8.08 21.63
N MET A 181 2.27 -8.62 21.53
CA MET A 181 3.01 -8.64 20.27
C MET A 181 2.30 -9.48 19.21
N SER A 182 1.73 -10.64 19.56
CA SER A 182 0.95 -11.49 18.66
C SER A 182 -0.28 -10.76 18.12
N ASP A 183 -0.99 -10.04 18.98
CA ASP A 183 -2.14 -9.22 18.59
C ASP A 183 -1.72 -8.09 17.63
N ASN A 184 -0.64 -7.39 17.94
CA ASN A 184 -0.12 -6.32 17.09
C ASN A 184 0.36 -6.86 15.73
N LEU A 185 0.99 -8.03 15.70
CA LEU A 185 1.38 -8.70 14.46
C LEU A 185 0.16 -9.11 13.63
N SER A 186 -0.90 -9.59 14.27
CA SER A 186 -2.17 -9.92 13.59
C SER A 186 -2.80 -8.67 12.96
N ARG A 187 -2.83 -7.55 13.69
CA ARG A 187 -3.29 -6.25 13.17
C ARG A 187 -2.43 -5.76 12.01
N LEU A 188 -1.11 -5.77 12.16
CA LEU A 188 -0.16 -5.41 11.10
C LEU A 188 -0.31 -6.27 9.85
N LYS A 189 -0.57 -7.57 10.00
CA LYS A 189 -0.85 -8.47 8.87
C LYS A 189 -2.13 -8.06 8.13
N GLN A 190 -3.20 -7.74 8.86
CA GLN A 190 -4.46 -7.29 8.26
C GLN A 190 -4.26 -5.98 7.51
N LEU A 191 -3.60 -4.99 8.13
CA LEU A 191 -3.25 -3.73 7.49
C LEU A 191 -2.39 -3.97 6.25
N GLY A 192 -1.31 -4.75 6.36
CA GLY A 192 -0.43 -5.06 5.22
C GLY A 192 -1.17 -5.73 4.06
N THR A 193 -2.11 -6.63 4.35
CA THR A 193 -2.94 -7.27 3.32
C THR A 193 -3.86 -6.25 2.63
N ALA A 194 -4.54 -5.41 3.41
CA ALA A 194 -5.42 -4.38 2.88
C ALA A 194 -4.65 -3.30 2.08
N LEU A 195 -3.48 -2.89 2.57
CA LEU A 195 -2.57 -1.97 1.88
C LEU A 195 -2.13 -2.56 0.54
N SER A 196 -1.77 -3.85 0.50
CA SER A 196 -1.36 -4.53 -0.74
C SER A 196 -2.50 -4.57 -1.75
N GLU A 197 -3.71 -4.95 -1.33
CA GLU A 197 -4.89 -4.96 -2.20
C GLU A 197 -5.21 -3.56 -2.74
N GLU A 198 -5.11 -2.52 -1.90
CA GLU A 198 -5.33 -1.13 -2.29
C GLU A 198 -4.33 -0.65 -3.34
N VAL A 199 -3.03 -0.95 -3.16
CA VAL A 199 -1.98 -0.61 -4.12
C VAL A 199 -2.23 -1.29 -5.48
N ASP A 200 -2.56 -2.58 -5.48
CA ASP A 200 -2.86 -3.32 -6.71
C ASP A 200 -4.06 -2.73 -7.47
N ASP A 201 -5.07 -2.27 -6.75
CA ASP A 201 -6.23 -1.63 -7.35
C ASP A 201 -5.98 -0.21 -7.84
N GLN A 202 -5.18 0.57 -7.11
CA GLN A 202 -4.72 1.88 -7.59
C GLN A 202 -3.84 1.75 -8.83
N ASN A 203 -3.00 0.71 -8.94
CA ASN A 203 -2.23 0.42 -10.15
C ASN A 203 -3.15 0.19 -11.37
N LYS A 204 -4.20 -0.62 -11.21
CA LYS A 204 -5.20 -0.81 -12.28
C LYS A 204 -5.94 0.48 -12.64
N LEU A 205 -6.18 1.35 -11.66
CA LEU A 205 -6.79 2.67 -11.88
C LEU A 205 -5.86 3.60 -12.66
N LEU A 206 -4.57 3.62 -12.32
CA LEU A 206 -3.54 4.36 -13.05
C LEU A 206 -3.46 3.94 -14.51
N ASP A 207 -3.48 2.62 -14.80
CA ASP A 207 -3.48 2.12 -16.17
C ASP A 207 -4.68 2.64 -16.98
N ARG A 208 -5.88 2.63 -16.38
CA ARG A 208 -7.09 3.17 -17.02
C ARG A 208 -6.98 4.68 -17.26
N ILE A 209 -6.49 5.42 -16.26
CA ILE A 209 -6.26 6.87 -16.36
C ILE A 209 -5.28 7.18 -17.49
N GLN A 210 -4.18 6.44 -17.60
CA GLN A 210 -3.18 6.64 -18.65
C GLN A 210 -3.80 6.46 -20.03
N VAL A 211 -4.51 5.36 -20.28
CA VAL A 211 -5.19 5.11 -21.57
C VAL A 211 -6.20 6.21 -21.90
N LYS A 212 -7.00 6.64 -20.92
CA LYS A 212 -7.98 7.73 -21.10
C LYS A 212 -7.28 9.08 -21.38
N ALA A 213 -6.18 9.36 -20.70
CA ALA A 213 -5.40 10.58 -20.86
C ALA A 213 -4.79 10.66 -22.26
N ASP A 214 -4.12 9.60 -22.72
CA ASP A 214 -3.51 9.54 -24.06
C ASP A 214 -4.56 9.73 -25.15
N ARG A 215 -5.72 9.08 -25.01
CA ARG A 215 -6.84 9.24 -25.93
C ARG A 215 -7.34 10.68 -25.95
N ASN A 216 -7.55 11.28 -24.78
CA ASN A 216 -8.05 12.64 -24.67
C ASN A 216 -7.06 13.67 -25.24
N ASP A 217 -5.76 13.54 -24.95
CA ASP A 217 -4.72 14.43 -25.50
C ASP A 217 -4.73 14.39 -27.03
N ALA A 218 -4.77 13.19 -27.63
CA ALA A 218 -4.81 13.03 -29.08
C ALA A 218 -6.04 13.72 -29.70
N VAL A 219 -7.23 13.55 -29.12
CA VAL A 219 -8.46 14.16 -29.67
C VAL A 219 -8.46 15.68 -29.47
N VAL A 220 -8.04 16.17 -28.30
CA VAL A 220 -7.95 17.62 -28.04
C VAL A 220 -6.97 18.30 -29.00
N ARG A 221 -5.78 17.73 -29.23
CA ARG A 221 -4.82 18.25 -30.22
C ARG A 221 -5.40 18.28 -31.64
N HIS A 222 -6.12 17.23 -32.01
CA HIS A 222 -6.77 17.17 -33.31
C HIS A 222 -7.82 18.28 -33.45
N GLN A 223 -8.66 18.49 -32.44
CA GLN A 223 -9.68 19.53 -32.42
C GLN A 223 -9.11 20.94 -32.41
N ASP A 224 -8.05 21.18 -31.64
CA ASP A 224 -7.33 22.45 -31.64
C ASP A 224 -6.79 22.78 -33.05
N THR A 225 -6.23 21.79 -33.73
CA THR A 225 -5.77 21.94 -35.12
C THR A 225 -6.93 22.23 -36.08
N GLN A 226 -8.06 21.53 -35.95
CA GLN A 226 -9.26 21.80 -36.77
C GLN A 226 -9.80 23.20 -36.54
N MET A 227 -9.88 23.63 -35.27
CA MET A 227 -10.35 24.95 -34.89
C MET A 227 -9.44 26.05 -35.45
N LYS A 228 -8.11 25.93 -35.32
CA LYS A 228 -7.14 26.86 -35.92
C LYS A 228 -7.34 27.01 -37.44
N LYS A 229 -7.57 25.90 -38.15
CA LYS A 229 -7.85 25.91 -39.59
C LYS A 229 -9.16 26.65 -39.91
N LEU A 230 -10.23 26.43 -39.13
CA LEU A 230 -11.51 27.13 -39.32
C LEU A 230 -11.40 28.64 -39.06
N LEU A 231 -10.57 29.05 -38.10
CA LEU A 231 -10.31 30.46 -37.81
C LEU A 231 -9.36 31.14 -38.83
N GLY A 232 -8.91 30.41 -39.86
CA GLY A 232 -8.05 30.97 -40.90
C GLY A 232 -6.59 31.14 -40.51
N TYR A 233 -6.14 30.54 -39.39
CA TYR A 233 -4.72 30.47 -39.07
C TYR A 233 -4.02 29.55 -40.10
N LYS A 234 -3.38 30.16 -41.10
CA LYS A 234 -2.41 29.47 -41.96
C LYS A 234 -1.16 29.24 -41.12
N THR A 235 -0.70 27.99 -41.06
CA THR A 235 0.66 27.67 -40.61
C THR A 235 1.62 28.55 -41.41
N VAL A 236 2.28 29.50 -40.74
CA VAL A 236 3.34 30.30 -41.36
C VAL A 236 4.47 29.31 -41.65
N ASN A 237 4.55 28.84 -42.90
CA ASN A 237 5.74 28.18 -43.38
C ASN A 237 6.84 29.25 -43.35
N LYS A 238 7.78 29.10 -42.43
CA LYS A 238 9.01 29.90 -42.42
C LYS A 238 9.65 29.74 -43.81
N PRO A 239 10.01 30.82 -44.52
CA PRO A 239 10.65 30.69 -45.82
C PRO A 239 11.95 29.92 -45.63
N GLU A 240 12.07 28.77 -46.29
CA GLU A 240 13.35 28.09 -46.41
C GLU A 240 14.24 28.96 -47.30
N ASP A 241 15.22 29.64 -46.68
CA ASP A 241 16.33 30.31 -47.35
C ASP A 241 17.18 29.26 -48.09
N THR A 242 16.71 28.79 -49.24
CA THR A 242 17.48 27.93 -50.16
C THR A 242 18.12 28.72 -51.30
N ALA A 243 18.03 30.04 -51.30
CA ALA A 243 18.63 30.90 -52.33
C ALA A 243 20.12 31.24 -52.12
N ALA A 244 20.74 30.85 -50.99
CA ALA A 244 22.10 31.30 -50.65
C ALA A 244 23.25 30.42 -51.20
N PHE A 245 22.98 29.28 -51.84
CA PHE A 245 24.03 28.37 -52.34
C PHE A 245 23.85 27.95 -53.81
N ALA A 246 23.67 28.92 -54.71
CA ALA A 246 23.96 28.71 -56.13
C ALA A 246 25.38 29.22 -56.44
N VAL A 247 26.38 28.38 -56.19
CA VAL A 247 27.77 28.60 -56.61
C VAL A 247 27.81 28.68 -58.14
N LYS A 248 28.06 29.86 -58.69
CA LYS A 248 28.45 30.05 -60.09
C LYS A 248 29.76 29.30 -60.33
N LYS A 249 29.73 28.21 -61.11
CA LYS A 249 30.92 27.66 -61.74
C LYS A 249 31.30 28.51 -62.96
N LYS A 250 32.61 28.76 -63.07
CA LYS A 250 33.32 29.50 -64.12
C LYS A 250 32.99 29.02 -65.52
#